data_AF-A0A7K5RXC1-F1
#
_entry.id   AF-A0A7K5RXC1-F1
#
_cell.length_a   1.000
_cell.length_b   1.000
_cell.length_c   1.000
_cell.angle_alpha   90.00
_cell.angle_beta   90.00
_cell.angle_gamma   90.00
#
_symmetry.space_group_name_H-M   'P 1'
#
loop_
_entity.id
_entity.type
_entity.pdbx_description
1 polymer ?
#
loop_
_entity_poly.entity_id
_entity_poly.type
_entity_poly.pdbx_seq_one_letter_code
_entity_poly.pdbx_strand_id
1 'polypeptide(L)'
;EMSEISEKSKHNVAHGLAWSYYVGYLKIVLPRVKKSMEEFCRANPNVLACRKTWKLHILIPLSCDVYDDLEKADSNIQYVTDLTETILARAGIKKRVYKHSLYAIRDEENQLWHCAVEYATLLQSLYAMSQDECAAFSREERLQQAKLFYRTLEEILKSSKECADTYRLIAYEEPEEAETHFLSREIVWHLRQEHREEITMLEGNHLHTPSTALDSAELSLQISASDLPQPLRTDGF
;
A
#
# COMPACT_ATOMS: atom_id res chain seq x y z
N GLU A 1 -34.97 25.33 19.33
CA GLU A 1 -33.62 24.71 19.33
C GLU A 1 -33.58 23.21 19.02
N MET A 2 -34.69 22.49 18.80
CA MET A 2 -34.65 21.07 18.38
C MET A 2 -34.50 20.84 16.86
N SER A 3 -34.43 21.90 16.04
CA SER A 3 -34.30 21.77 14.58
C SER A 3 -32.85 21.73 14.10
N GLU A 4 -31.95 22.52 14.71
CA GLU A 4 -30.53 22.57 14.30
C GLU A 4 -29.73 21.32 14.70
N ILE A 5 -30.17 20.62 15.76
CA ILE A 5 -29.52 19.37 16.20
C ILE A 5 -29.89 18.20 15.26
N SER A 6 -31.02 18.29 14.56
CA SER A 6 -31.41 17.31 13.54
C SER A 6 -30.69 17.54 12.21
N GLU A 7 -30.29 18.77 11.89
CA GLU A 7 -29.50 19.06 10.67
C GLU A 7 -28.03 18.66 10.85
N LYS A 8 -27.44 18.88 12.04
CA LYS A 8 -26.08 18.40 12.36
C LYS A 8 -25.94 16.87 12.45
N SER A 9 -27.02 16.10 12.50
CA SER A 9 -26.98 14.64 12.62
C SER A 9 -26.91 13.88 11.28
N LYS A 10 -27.20 14.54 10.14
CA LYS A 10 -27.01 13.97 8.78
C LYS A 10 -25.53 13.75 8.39
N HIS A 11 -24.58 14.09 9.28
CA HIS A 11 -23.21 14.43 8.91
C HIS A 11 -22.18 13.29 8.90
N ASN A 12 -22.54 12.02 9.12
CA ASN A 12 -21.53 10.96 9.32
C ASN A 12 -21.69 9.72 8.42
N VAL A 13 -22.29 9.85 7.23
CA VAL A 13 -22.33 8.76 6.23
C VAL A 13 -20.92 8.25 5.96
N ALA A 14 -19.96 9.16 5.74
CA ALA A 14 -18.57 8.86 5.51
C ALA A 14 -17.92 8.01 6.62
N HIS A 15 -18.26 8.25 7.89
CA HIS A 15 -17.75 7.44 9.00
C HIS A 15 -18.23 5.99 8.90
N GLY A 16 -19.53 5.81 8.65
CA GLY A 16 -20.10 4.47 8.45
C GLY A 16 -19.48 3.76 7.25
N LEU A 17 -19.28 4.47 6.13
CA LEU A 17 -18.64 3.93 4.93
C LEU A 17 -17.17 3.55 5.18
N ALA A 18 -16.40 4.39 5.88
CA ALA A 18 -15.00 4.10 6.20
C ALA A 18 -14.85 2.87 7.10
N TRP A 19 -15.64 2.77 8.17
CA TRP A 19 -15.66 1.60 9.05
C TRP A 19 -16.17 0.35 8.33
N SER A 20 -17.21 0.48 7.50
CA SER A 20 -17.73 -0.61 6.67
C SER A 20 -16.66 -1.12 5.71
N TYR A 21 -15.94 -0.22 5.03
CA TYR A 21 -14.87 -0.62 4.12
C TYR A 21 -13.72 -1.31 4.85
N TYR A 22 -13.29 -0.75 5.99
CA TYR A 22 -12.23 -1.34 6.78
C TYR A 22 -12.60 -2.72 7.33
N VAL A 23 -13.67 -2.82 8.11
CA VAL A 23 -14.07 -4.07 8.80
C VAL A 23 -14.67 -5.09 7.83
N GLY A 24 -15.39 -4.60 6.83
CA GLY A 24 -16.09 -5.38 5.82
C GLY A 24 -15.18 -5.97 4.75
N TYR A 25 -14.06 -5.29 4.46
CA TYR A 25 -13.21 -5.61 3.31
C TYR A 25 -11.71 -5.49 3.62
N LEU A 26 -11.16 -4.31 3.88
CA LEU A 26 -9.70 -4.08 3.91
C LEU A 26 -8.97 -4.93 4.96
N LYS A 27 -9.52 -5.04 6.17
CA LYS A 27 -8.94 -5.87 7.24
C LYS A 27 -8.80 -7.34 6.83
N ILE A 28 -9.64 -7.81 5.91
CA ILE A 28 -9.60 -9.19 5.40
C ILE A 28 -8.60 -9.30 4.26
N VAL A 29 -8.66 -8.40 3.29
CA VAL A 29 -7.94 -8.58 2.03
C VAL A 29 -6.49 -8.11 2.11
N LEU A 30 -6.20 -7.02 2.80
CA LEU A 30 -4.88 -6.37 2.74
C LEU A 30 -3.71 -7.30 3.17
N PRO A 31 -3.78 -8.05 4.28
CA PRO A 31 -2.71 -9.01 4.63
C PRO A 31 -2.52 -10.12 3.58
N ARG A 32 -3.60 -10.48 2.87
CA ARG A 32 -3.60 -11.56 1.87
C ARG A 32 -3.14 -11.08 0.50
N VAL A 33 -3.42 -9.82 0.14
CA VAL A 33 -2.90 -9.20 -1.08
C VAL A 33 -1.38 -9.16 -1.06
N LYS A 34 -0.77 -8.72 0.05
CA LYS A 34 0.69 -8.72 0.21
C LYS A 34 1.29 -10.10 -0.03
N LYS A 35 0.73 -11.14 0.60
CA LYS A 35 1.14 -12.53 0.39
C LYS A 35 0.95 -12.99 -1.07
N SER A 36 -0.15 -12.59 -1.70
CA SER A 36 -0.44 -12.96 -3.10
C SER A 36 0.54 -12.30 -4.06
N MET A 37 0.96 -11.06 -3.79
CA MET A 37 2.02 -10.38 -4.53
C MET A 37 3.37 -11.10 -4.33
N GLU A 38 3.74 -11.47 -3.10
CA GLU A 38 4.96 -12.26 -2.84
C GLU A 38 5.00 -13.60 -3.59
N GLU A 39 3.86 -14.29 -3.70
CA GLU A 39 3.71 -15.51 -4.49
C GLU A 39 3.87 -15.24 -5.98
N PHE A 40 3.21 -14.19 -6.49
CA PHE A 40 3.31 -13.77 -7.87
C PHE A 40 4.75 -13.39 -8.26
N CYS A 41 5.47 -12.66 -7.40
CA CYS A 41 6.86 -12.26 -7.61
C CYS A 41 7.80 -13.47 -7.69
N ARG A 42 7.59 -14.49 -6.85
CA ARG A 42 8.38 -15.72 -6.89
C ARG A 42 8.21 -16.48 -8.21
N ALA A 43 7.00 -16.44 -8.79
CA ALA A 43 6.73 -17.02 -10.10
C ALA A 43 7.21 -16.11 -11.25
N ASN A 44 7.32 -14.79 -11.02
CA ASN A 44 7.63 -13.78 -12.03
C ASN A 44 8.68 -12.78 -11.53
N PRO A 45 9.98 -13.17 -11.44
CA PRO A 45 11.01 -12.37 -10.76
C PRO A 45 11.24 -10.97 -11.35
N ASN A 46 10.90 -10.77 -12.62
CA ASN A 46 11.18 -9.53 -13.35
C ASN A 46 10.01 -8.52 -13.36
N VAL A 47 8.84 -8.89 -12.85
CA VAL A 47 7.63 -8.05 -12.97
C VAL A 47 7.48 -7.07 -11.80
N LEU A 48 7.72 -7.55 -10.57
CA LEU A 48 7.55 -6.78 -9.34
C LEU A 48 8.88 -6.68 -8.57
N ALA A 49 9.80 -5.89 -9.11
CA ALA A 49 11.17 -5.77 -8.58
C ALA A 49 11.28 -5.05 -7.21
N CYS A 50 10.35 -4.14 -6.92
CA CYS A 50 10.35 -3.29 -5.73
C CYS A 50 9.41 -3.88 -4.67
N ARG A 51 9.90 -4.24 -3.48
CA ARG A 51 9.01 -4.81 -2.44
C ARG A 51 8.15 -3.75 -1.77
N LYS A 52 8.63 -2.50 -1.73
CA LYS A 52 7.88 -1.39 -1.14
C LYS A 52 6.60 -1.04 -1.92
N THR A 53 6.49 -1.45 -3.19
CA THR A 53 5.27 -1.31 -4.00
C THR A 53 4.34 -2.52 -3.91
N TRP A 54 4.66 -3.55 -3.10
CA TRP A 54 3.79 -4.72 -2.89
C TRP A 54 2.65 -4.39 -1.92
N LYS A 55 1.79 -3.47 -2.37
CA LYS A 55 0.67 -2.90 -1.65
C LYS A 55 -0.54 -2.83 -2.56
N LEU A 56 -1.71 -2.82 -1.96
CA LEU A 56 -2.93 -2.41 -2.64
C LEU A 56 -2.99 -0.88 -2.72
N HIS A 57 -2.94 -0.34 -3.93
CA HIS A 57 -3.07 1.09 -4.19
C HIS A 57 -4.56 1.42 -4.33
N ILE A 58 -5.10 2.21 -3.41
CA ILE A 58 -6.54 2.49 -3.33
C ILE A 58 -6.77 3.91 -3.83
N LEU A 59 -7.42 4.03 -4.98
CA LEU A 59 -7.77 5.30 -5.62
C LEU A 59 -8.98 5.92 -4.92
N ILE A 60 -8.85 7.19 -4.55
CA ILE A 60 -9.88 7.98 -3.86
C ILE A 60 -10.08 9.29 -4.63
N PRO A 61 -10.77 9.26 -5.79
CA PRO A 61 -11.19 10.47 -6.50
C PRO A 61 -12.16 11.25 -5.63
N LEU A 62 -11.80 12.45 -5.19
CA LEU A 62 -12.65 13.27 -4.32
C LEU A 62 -13.92 13.78 -5.03
N SER A 63 -13.92 13.77 -6.37
CA SER A 63 -15.12 13.94 -7.20
C SER A 63 -16.15 12.82 -7.03
N CYS A 64 -15.73 11.66 -6.49
CA CYS A 64 -16.45 10.38 -6.48
C CYS A 64 -16.73 9.80 -7.87
N ASP A 65 -16.01 10.24 -8.89
CA ASP A 65 -16.09 9.64 -10.22
C ASP A 65 -15.27 8.36 -10.26
N VAL A 66 -15.93 7.22 -10.43
CA VAL A 66 -15.31 5.89 -10.31
C VAL A 66 -15.61 5.11 -11.57
N TYR A 67 -14.56 4.71 -12.27
CA TYR A 67 -14.64 3.92 -13.49
C TYR A 67 -14.61 2.43 -13.18
N ASP A 68 -15.42 1.65 -13.89
CA ASP A 68 -15.39 0.18 -13.79
C ASP A 68 -14.14 -0.41 -14.47
N ASP A 69 -13.56 0.32 -15.42
CA ASP A 69 -12.47 -0.11 -16.28
C ASP A 69 -11.37 0.95 -16.29
N LEU A 70 -10.24 0.64 -15.65
CA LEU A 70 -9.10 1.54 -15.55
C LEU A 70 -8.43 1.79 -16.90
N GLU A 71 -8.50 0.85 -17.84
CA GLU A 71 -7.90 1.02 -19.18
C GLU A 71 -8.69 2.05 -20.01
N LYS A 72 -9.97 2.28 -19.67
CA LYS A 72 -10.79 3.36 -20.24
C LYS A 72 -10.60 4.70 -19.55
N ALA A 73 -10.31 4.69 -18.25
CA ALA A 73 -10.00 5.91 -17.51
C ALA A 73 -8.66 6.50 -17.97
N ASP A 74 -7.68 5.66 -18.27
CA ASP A 74 -6.38 6.07 -18.77
C ASP A 74 -5.70 4.96 -19.58
N SER A 75 -5.41 5.22 -20.87
CA SER A 75 -4.84 4.21 -21.76
C SER A 75 -3.38 3.82 -21.46
N ASN A 76 -2.70 4.53 -20.55
CA ASN A 76 -1.38 4.12 -20.05
C ASN A 76 -1.47 3.02 -18.97
N ILE A 77 -2.67 2.73 -18.48
CA ILE A 77 -2.95 1.65 -17.54
C ILE A 77 -3.42 0.43 -18.35
N GLN A 78 -2.76 -0.71 -18.15
CA GLN A 78 -3.05 -1.95 -18.85
C GLN A 78 -3.23 -3.09 -17.86
N TYR A 79 -4.31 -3.85 -18.01
CA TYR A 79 -4.54 -5.04 -17.19
C TYR A 79 -3.49 -6.12 -17.51
N VAL A 80 -2.93 -6.74 -16.48
CA VAL A 80 -1.94 -7.83 -16.63
C VAL A 80 -2.58 -9.17 -16.30
N THR A 81 -3.02 -9.32 -15.05
CA THR A 81 -3.57 -10.56 -14.51
C THR A 81 -4.25 -10.27 -13.19
N ASP A 82 -5.01 -11.24 -12.70
CA ASP A 82 -5.48 -11.25 -11.33
C ASP A 82 -4.46 -11.91 -10.40
N LEU A 83 -4.38 -11.39 -9.17
CA LEU A 83 -3.66 -12.02 -8.08
C LEU A 83 -4.45 -13.23 -7.55
N THR A 84 -3.76 -14.11 -6.81
CA THR A 84 -4.36 -15.28 -6.16
C THR A 84 -5.62 -14.90 -5.37
N GLU A 85 -6.72 -15.59 -5.66
CA GLU A 85 -8.00 -15.33 -5.02
C GLU A 85 -7.99 -15.65 -3.52
N THR A 86 -8.67 -14.82 -2.74
CA THR A 86 -8.99 -15.12 -1.36
C THR A 86 -10.43 -15.65 -1.28
N ILE A 87 -10.60 -16.89 -0.84
CA ILE A 87 -11.91 -17.53 -0.71
C ILE A 87 -12.21 -17.81 0.76
N LEU A 88 -13.35 -17.31 1.26
CA LEU A 88 -13.78 -17.54 2.65
C LEU A 88 -15.30 -17.51 2.81
N ALA A 89 -15.79 -18.11 3.88
CA ALA A 89 -17.20 -18.03 4.24
C ALA A 89 -17.49 -16.74 5.02
N ARG A 90 -18.52 -15.97 4.63
CA ARG A 90 -18.91 -14.73 5.32
C ARG A 90 -20.38 -14.40 5.12
N ALA A 91 -21.05 -14.00 6.20
CA ALA A 91 -22.43 -13.50 6.15
C ALA A 91 -23.39 -14.43 5.37
N GLY A 92 -23.28 -15.75 5.60
CA GLY A 92 -24.09 -16.77 4.91
C GLY A 92 -23.57 -17.22 3.55
N ILE A 93 -22.57 -16.55 2.98
CA ILE A 93 -21.95 -16.92 1.69
C ILE A 93 -20.80 -17.89 1.97
N LYS A 94 -20.89 -19.15 1.50
CA LYS A 94 -19.88 -20.19 1.79
C LYS A 94 -18.54 -20.01 1.06
N LYS A 95 -18.56 -19.44 -0.14
CA LYS A 95 -17.38 -19.25 -1.00
C LYS A 95 -17.34 -17.82 -1.52
N ARG A 96 -17.23 -16.85 -0.61
CA ARG A 96 -17.06 -15.46 -0.99
C ARG A 96 -15.64 -15.27 -1.52
N VAL A 97 -15.53 -14.80 -2.75
CA VAL A 97 -14.27 -14.57 -3.44
C VAL A 97 -13.90 -13.09 -3.34
N TYR A 98 -12.65 -12.83 -2.98
CA TYR A 98 -12.03 -11.52 -3.02
C TYR A 98 -10.85 -11.60 -3.99
N LYS A 99 -10.82 -10.68 -4.95
CA LYS A 99 -9.95 -10.74 -6.12
C LYS A 99 -9.46 -9.33 -6.42
N HIS A 100 -8.18 -9.23 -6.77
CA HIS A 100 -7.51 -7.96 -7.02
C HIS A 100 -6.71 -8.11 -8.31
N SER A 101 -6.76 -7.07 -9.14
CA SER A 101 -6.11 -7.08 -10.44
C SER A 101 -4.76 -6.37 -10.37
N LEU A 102 -3.77 -6.94 -11.04
CA LEU A 102 -2.45 -6.36 -11.25
C LEU A 102 -2.46 -5.61 -12.59
N TYR A 103 -1.96 -4.40 -12.58
CA TYR A 103 -1.86 -3.54 -13.75
C TYR A 103 -0.41 -3.20 -14.05
N ALA A 104 -0.15 -2.96 -15.34
CA ALA A 104 1.07 -2.36 -15.84
C ALA A 104 0.78 -0.92 -16.24
N ILE A 105 1.60 0.01 -15.79
CA ILE A 105 1.39 1.45 -15.95
C ILE A 105 2.64 2.04 -16.61
N ARG A 106 2.46 2.70 -17.75
CA ARG A 106 3.55 3.40 -18.46
C ARG A 106 3.66 4.82 -17.95
N ASP A 107 4.89 5.25 -17.69
CA ASP A 107 5.20 6.64 -17.35
C ASP A 107 5.56 7.48 -18.60
N GLU A 108 5.89 8.75 -18.38
CA GLU A 108 6.23 9.71 -19.43
C GLU A 108 7.49 9.31 -20.21
N GLU A 109 8.40 8.58 -19.56
CA GLU A 109 9.63 8.02 -20.14
C GLU A 109 9.42 6.63 -20.77
N ASN A 110 8.16 6.16 -20.86
CA ASN A 110 7.76 4.85 -21.36
C ASN A 110 8.36 3.67 -20.57
N GLN A 111 8.75 3.91 -19.32
CA GLN A 111 9.12 2.88 -18.36
C GLN A 111 7.85 2.26 -17.76
N LEU A 112 7.92 0.93 -17.56
CA LEU A 112 6.79 0.14 -17.08
C LEU A 112 6.86 -0.06 -15.57
N TRP A 113 5.75 0.25 -14.91
CA TRP A 113 5.52 0.03 -13.49
C TRP A 113 4.42 -0.99 -13.28
N HIS A 114 4.47 -1.76 -12.20
CA HIS A 114 3.43 -2.74 -11.89
C HIS A 114 2.89 -2.51 -10.49
N CYS A 115 1.57 -2.52 -10.34
CA CYS A 115 0.92 -2.42 -9.04
C CYS A 115 -0.47 -3.09 -9.03
N ALA A 116 -0.89 -3.53 -7.84
CA ALA A 116 -2.28 -3.83 -7.60
C ALA A 116 -2.99 -2.52 -7.26
N VAL A 117 -4.02 -2.16 -8.03
CA VAL A 117 -4.73 -0.90 -7.87
C VAL A 117 -6.23 -1.10 -8.05
N GLU A 118 -7.02 -0.41 -7.23
CA GLU A 118 -8.49 -0.41 -7.31
C GLU A 118 -9.06 0.91 -6.78
N TYR A 119 -10.28 1.24 -7.21
CA TYR A 119 -11.03 2.34 -6.60
C TYR A 119 -11.62 1.94 -5.25
N ALA A 120 -11.68 2.90 -4.33
CA ALA A 120 -12.51 2.77 -3.15
C ALA A 120 -14.00 2.75 -3.55
N THR A 121 -14.57 1.55 -3.72
CA THR A 121 -15.94 1.35 -4.23
C THR A 121 -17.00 2.12 -3.44
N LEU A 122 -16.75 2.43 -2.16
CA LEU A 122 -17.67 3.17 -1.30
C LEU A 122 -17.93 4.61 -1.78
N LEU A 123 -17.06 5.17 -2.61
CA LEU A 123 -17.29 6.46 -3.25
C LEU A 123 -18.44 6.41 -4.27
N GLN A 124 -18.69 5.26 -4.90
CA GLN A 124 -19.87 5.08 -5.76
C GLN A 124 -21.17 5.27 -4.98
N SER A 125 -21.22 4.84 -3.71
CA SER A 125 -22.38 5.08 -2.86
C SER A 125 -22.60 6.57 -2.59
N LEU A 126 -21.52 7.34 -2.32
CA LEU A 126 -21.62 8.79 -2.15
C LEU A 126 -22.07 9.48 -3.44
N TYR A 127 -21.58 9.03 -4.59
CA TYR A 127 -22.02 9.54 -5.89
C TYR A 127 -23.50 9.23 -6.13
N ALA A 128 -23.92 7.97 -5.96
CA ALA A 128 -25.30 7.56 -6.17
C ALA A 128 -26.28 8.31 -5.26
N MET A 129 -25.92 8.49 -3.99
CA MET A 129 -26.70 9.32 -3.06
C MET A 129 -26.85 10.76 -3.57
N SER A 130 -25.84 11.32 -4.23
CA SER A 130 -25.94 12.69 -4.75
C SER A 130 -26.76 12.81 -6.03
N GLN A 131 -27.13 11.68 -6.65
CA GLN A 131 -28.01 11.65 -7.83
C GLN A 131 -29.45 11.30 -7.46
N ASP A 132 -29.69 10.81 -6.23
CA ASP A 132 -31.02 10.41 -5.77
C ASP A 132 -31.69 11.57 -5.02
N GLU A 133 -32.80 12.07 -5.57
CA GLU A 133 -33.59 13.16 -4.98
C GLU A 133 -34.06 12.84 -3.55
N CYS A 134 -34.29 11.56 -3.23
CA CYS A 134 -34.74 11.13 -1.90
C CYS A 134 -33.65 11.27 -0.83
N ALA A 135 -32.38 11.21 -1.22
CA ALA A 135 -31.27 11.30 -0.28
C ALA A 135 -31.05 12.72 0.24
N ALA A 136 -31.55 13.74 -0.48
CA ALA A 136 -31.31 15.16 -0.20
C ALA A 136 -29.82 15.43 0.09
N PHE A 137 -28.96 14.96 -0.82
CA PHE A 137 -27.51 14.96 -0.68
C PHE A 137 -26.86 15.72 -1.84
N SER A 138 -26.32 16.90 -1.58
CA SER A 138 -25.80 17.79 -2.62
C SER A 138 -24.43 17.35 -3.16
N ARG A 139 -24.00 17.95 -4.27
CA ARG A 139 -22.63 17.75 -4.81
C ARG A 139 -21.57 18.27 -3.84
N GLU A 140 -21.83 19.39 -3.17
CA GLU A 140 -20.95 19.98 -2.16
C GLU A 140 -20.87 19.07 -0.92
N GLU A 141 -22.00 18.52 -0.47
CA GLU A 141 -22.03 17.55 0.62
C GLU A 141 -21.29 16.26 0.26
N ARG A 142 -21.42 15.78 -0.99
CA ARG A 142 -20.65 14.65 -1.52
C ARG A 142 -19.15 14.88 -1.38
N LEU A 143 -18.64 16.04 -1.83
CA LEU A 143 -17.22 16.38 -1.71
C LEU A 143 -16.76 16.40 -0.25
N GLN A 144 -17.56 16.99 0.66
CA GLN A 144 -17.25 17.01 2.08
C GLN A 144 -17.21 15.60 2.68
N GLN A 145 -18.17 14.74 2.34
CA GLN A 145 -18.20 13.35 2.79
C GLN A 145 -17.07 12.51 2.18
N ALA A 146 -16.65 12.76 0.94
CA ALA A 146 -15.49 12.09 0.34
C ALA A 146 -14.19 12.44 1.09
N LYS A 147 -14.00 13.74 1.39
CA LYS A 147 -12.86 14.23 2.19
C LYS A 147 -12.89 13.68 3.62
N LEU A 148 -14.08 13.54 4.21
CA LEU A 148 -14.24 12.94 5.53
C LEU A 148 -13.96 11.43 5.49
N PHE A 149 -14.45 10.73 4.47
CA PHE A 149 -14.22 9.30 4.26
C PHE A 149 -12.72 9.00 4.17
N TYR A 150 -11.98 9.78 3.37
CA TYR A 150 -10.53 9.67 3.28
C TYR A 150 -9.85 9.82 4.65
N ARG A 151 -10.14 10.91 5.37
CA ARG A 151 -9.54 11.21 6.68
C ARG A 151 -9.85 10.10 7.70
N THR A 152 -11.11 9.71 7.82
CA THR A 152 -11.53 8.65 8.73
C THR A 152 -10.88 7.31 8.38
N LEU A 153 -10.83 6.95 7.09
CA LEU A 153 -10.20 5.70 6.66
C LEU A 153 -8.69 5.70 6.95
N GLU A 154 -8.02 6.82 6.70
CA GLU A 154 -6.60 6.99 6.99
C GLU A 154 -6.30 6.82 8.49
N GLU A 155 -7.10 7.43 9.36
CA GLU A 155 -6.99 7.29 10.82
C GLU A 155 -7.19 5.83 11.27
N ILE A 156 -8.24 5.16 10.75
CA ILE A 156 -8.52 3.76 11.04
C ILE A 156 -7.33 2.88 10.63
N LEU A 157 -6.82 3.04 9.41
CA LEU A 157 -5.74 2.20 8.89
C LEU A 157 -4.40 2.48 9.59
N LYS A 158 -4.09 3.72 9.96
CA LYS A 158 -2.91 4.07 10.77
C LYS A 158 -2.91 3.36 12.13
N SER A 159 -4.09 3.14 12.71
CA SER A 159 -4.24 2.40 13.98
C SER A 159 -4.14 0.88 13.82
N SER A 160 -4.21 0.35 12.59
CA SER A 160 -4.26 -1.08 12.33
C SER A 160 -2.88 -1.67 12.05
N LYS A 161 -2.35 -2.40 13.04
CA LYS A 161 -1.07 -3.14 12.89
C LYS A 161 -1.12 -4.21 11.80
N GLU A 162 -2.28 -4.85 11.62
CA GLU A 162 -2.46 -5.92 10.62
C GLU A 162 -2.43 -5.39 9.17
N CYS A 163 -2.84 -4.14 8.98
CA CYS A 163 -2.86 -3.48 7.66
C CYS A 163 -1.61 -2.63 7.42
N ALA A 164 -0.71 -2.51 8.39
CA ALA A 164 0.50 -1.69 8.25
C ALA A 164 1.35 -2.17 7.06
N ASP A 165 1.79 -1.25 6.20
CA ASP A 165 2.65 -1.54 5.05
C ASP A 165 2.04 -2.57 4.06
N THR A 166 0.72 -2.53 3.87
CA THR A 166 -0.01 -3.38 2.90
C THR A 166 -0.88 -2.57 1.91
N TYR A 167 -0.99 -1.26 2.10
CA TYR A 167 -1.83 -0.38 1.29
C TYR A 167 -1.12 0.95 1.01
N ARG A 168 -1.59 1.64 -0.02
CA ARG A 168 -1.32 3.06 -0.27
C ARG A 168 -2.63 3.75 -0.65
N LEU A 169 -3.02 4.79 0.09
CA LEU A 169 -4.15 5.63 -0.29
C LEU A 169 -3.66 6.70 -1.29
N ILE A 170 -4.40 6.86 -2.39
CA ILE A 170 -4.12 7.84 -3.45
C ILE A 170 -5.38 8.70 -3.59
N ALA A 171 -5.43 9.81 -2.84
CA ALA A 171 -6.54 10.76 -2.91
C ALA A 171 -6.18 11.91 -3.84
N TYR A 172 -7.07 12.20 -4.80
CA TYR A 172 -6.85 13.24 -5.81
C TYR A 172 -8.14 13.99 -6.16
N GLU A 173 -7.95 15.22 -6.62
CA GLU A 173 -8.96 16.00 -7.34
C GLU A 173 -8.45 16.07 -8.79
N GLU A 174 -9.26 15.62 -9.75
CA GLU A 174 -8.90 15.77 -11.16
C GLU A 174 -8.85 17.26 -11.52
N PRO A 175 -7.87 17.68 -12.34
CA PRO A 175 -7.79 19.07 -12.79
C PRO A 175 -9.04 19.47 -13.57
N GLU A 176 -9.43 20.75 -13.48
CA GLU A 176 -10.58 21.28 -14.24
C GLU A 176 -10.34 21.18 -15.76
N GLU A 177 -9.09 21.30 -16.17
CA GLU A 177 -8.65 21.07 -17.54
C GLU A 177 -8.29 19.60 -17.71
N ALA A 178 -8.87 18.95 -18.73
CA ALA A 178 -8.62 17.54 -18.99
C ALA A 178 -7.16 17.31 -19.36
N GLU A 179 -6.37 16.86 -18.38
CA GLU A 179 -5.00 16.40 -18.59
C GLU A 179 -5.02 14.95 -19.08
N THR A 180 -4.45 14.71 -20.27
CA THR A 180 -4.26 13.35 -20.78
C THR A 180 -3.37 12.57 -19.82
N HIS A 181 -3.77 11.34 -19.51
CA HIS A 181 -2.99 10.41 -18.70
C HIS A 181 -2.73 10.86 -17.25
N PHE A 182 -3.59 11.72 -16.69
CA PHE A 182 -3.44 12.19 -15.31
C PHE A 182 -3.37 11.03 -14.30
N LEU A 183 -4.26 10.04 -14.43
CA LEU A 183 -4.37 8.96 -13.45
C LEU A 183 -3.12 8.07 -13.39
N SER A 184 -2.59 7.68 -14.55
CA SER A 184 -1.35 6.90 -14.63
C SER A 184 -0.17 7.67 -14.05
N ARG A 185 -0.06 8.97 -14.32
CA ARG A 185 0.97 9.84 -13.74
C ARG A 185 0.86 9.91 -12.22
N GLU A 186 -0.35 10.07 -11.69
CA GLU A 186 -0.60 10.13 -10.25
C GLU A 186 -0.21 8.81 -9.56
N ILE A 187 -0.58 7.67 -10.14
CA ILE A 187 -0.21 6.35 -9.61
C ILE A 187 1.32 6.15 -9.68
N VAL A 188 1.95 6.45 -10.81
CA VAL A 188 3.41 6.34 -10.98
C VAL A 188 4.15 7.24 -10.00
N TRP A 189 3.67 8.45 -9.75
CA TRP A 189 4.28 9.35 -8.76
C TRP A 189 4.37 8.66 -7.39
N HIS A 190 3.28 8.03 -6.94
CA HIS A 190 3.25 7.26 -5.71
C HIS A 190 4.23 6.06 -5.73
N LEU A 191 4.25 5.27 -6.81
CA LEU A 191 5.16 4.13 -6.95
C LEU A 191 6.63 4.54 -6.91
N ARG A 192 6.97 5.67 -7.56
CA ARG A 192 8.33 6.25 -7.54
C ARG A 192 8.74 6.68 -6.14
N GLN A 193 7.84 7.27 -5.36
CA GLN A 193 8.14 7.63 -3.96
C GLN A 193 8.49 6.37 -3.15
N GLU A 194 7.66 5.33 -3.23
CA GLU A 194 7.88 4.08 -2.50
C GLU A 194 9.17 3.37 -2.93
N HIS A 195 9.49 3.41 -4.22
CA HIS A 195 10.73 2.84 -4.74
C HIS A 195 11.97 3.59 -4.25
N ARG A 196 11.93 4.94 -4.23
CA ARG A 196 13.02 5.74 -3.69
C ARG A 196 13.25 5.47 -2.20
N GLU A 197 12.18 5.36 -1.43
CA GLU A 197 12.27 4.99 -0.01
C GLU A 197 12.94 3.62 0.19
N GLU A 198 12.68 2.64 -0.69
CA GLU A 198 13.35 1.34 -0.63
C GLU A 198 14.86 1.44 -0.89
N ILE A 199 15.25 2.16 -1.95
CA ILE A 199 16.66 2.36 -2.32
C ILE A 199 17.41 3.05 -1.19
N THR A 200 16.87 4.15 -0.64
CA THR A 200 17.50 4.87 0.46
C THR A 200 17.65 3.99 1.72
N MET A 201 16.66 3.14 2.03
CA MET A 201 16.78 2.18 3.14
C MET A 201 17.87 1.13 2.91
N LEU A 202 18.02 0.63 1.67
CA LEU A 202 19.06 -0.34 1.32
C LEU A 202 20.46 0.29 1.37
N GLU A 203 20.63 1.49 0.80
CA GLU A 203 21.90 2.21 0.81
C GLU A 203 22.34 2.61 2.22
N GLY A 204 21.40 3.09 3.05
CA GLY A 204 21.65 3.38 4.46
C GLY A 204 22.07 2.15 5.28
N ASN A 205 21.54 0.96 4.96
CA ASN A 205 21.97 -0.29 5.59
C ASN A 205 23.36 -0.74 5.11
N HIS A 206 23.72 -0.51 3.84
CA HIS A 206 25.05 -0.84 3.31
C HIS A 206 26.17 0.01 3.92
N LEU A 207 25.89 1.28 4.26
CA LEU A 207 26.83 2.18 4.95
C LEU A 207 27.11 1.80 6.42
N HIS A 208 26.33 0.89 7.01
CA HIS A 208 26.49 0.42 8.40
C HIS A 208 27.03 -1.02 8.52
N THR A 209 27.48 -1.62 7.43
CA THR A 209 28.29 -2.84 7.54
C THR A 209 29.67 -2.44 8.07
N PRO A 210 30.12 -2.91 9.27
CA PRO A 210 31.53 -2.75 9.59
C PRO A 210 32.30 -3.54 8.54
N SER A 211 33.18 -2.86 7.82
CA SER A 211 34.17 -3.49 6.96
C SER A 211 35.02 -4.42 7.83
N THR A 212 34.63 -5.70 7.94
CA THR A 212 35.52 -6.79 8.33
C THR A 212 36.33 -7.20 7.12
N ALA A 213 37.08 -6.25 6.57
CA ALA A 213 38.32 -6.49 5.86
C ALA A 213 39.43 -5.82 6.69
N LEU A 214 39.65 -6.33 7.90
CA LEU A 214 40.91 -6.12 8.58
C LEU A 214 41.90 -7.11 7.99
N ASP A 215 42.77 -6.53 7.18
CA ASP A 215 43.96 -7.07 6.56
C ASP A 215 44.71 -8.03 7.50
N SER A 216 45.00 -9.25 7.05
CA SER A 216 45.65 -10.31 7.84
C SER A 216 47.16 -10.09 8.04
N ALA A 217 47.62 -8.84 8.19
CA ALA A 217 49.03 -8.50 8.26
C ALA A 217 49.46 -7.66 9.48
N GLU A 218 48.55 -7.21 10.36
CA GLU A 218 48.93 -6.40 11.53
C GLU A 218 48.27 -6.89 12.83
N LEU A 219 48.74 -8.04 13.31
CA LEU A 219 48.58 -8.47 14.70
C LEU A 219 49.95 -8.92 15.23
N SER A 220 50.88 -7.97 15.32
CA SER A 220 52.13 -8.16 16.05
C SER A 220 51.86 -8.06 17.56
N LEU A 221 51.53 -9.20 18.16
CA LEU A 221 51.49 -9.38 19.61
C LEU A 221 52.91 -9.24 20.18
N GLN A 222 53.17 -8.12 20.88
CA GLN A 222 54.30 -8.00 21.80
C GLN A 222 54.05 -8.89 23.02
N ILE A 223 54.53 -10.13 22.95
CA ILE A 223 54.64 -11.01 24.11
C ILE A 223 55.94 -10.63 24.82
N SER A 224 55.82 -9.89 25.93
CA SER A 224 56.91 -9.64 26.86
C SER A 224 57.28 -10.97 27.54
N ALA A 225 58.50 -11.44 27.29
CA ALA A 225 59.05 -12.63 27.93
C ALA A 225 59.48 -12.31 29.36
N SER A 226 58.71 -12.73 30.35
CA SER A 226 59.15 -13.05 31.72
C SER A 226 58.06 -13.89 32.36
N ASP A 227 58.47 -14.94 33.09
CA ASP A 227 57.68 -15.96 33.77
C ASP A 227 57.25 -17.18 32.94
N LEU A 228 58.25 -17.92 32.44
CA LEU A 228 58.10 -19.35 32.17
C LEU A 228 58.39 -20.16 33.45
N PRO A 229 57.51 -21.06 33.91
CA PRO A 229 57.86 -22.06 34.92
C PRO A 229 58.69 -23.20 34.29
N GLN A 230 59.78 -23.59 34.97
CA GLN A 230 60.67 -24.67 34.55
C GLN A 230 60.02 -26.08 34.68
N PRO A 231 60.32 -27.03 33.78
CA PRO A 231 59.81 -28.39 33.86
C PRO A 231 60.59 -29.25 34.86
N LEU A 232 59.86 -30.00 35.69
CA LEU A 232 60.39 -31.07 36.52
C LEU A 232 60.40 -32.40 35.75
N ARG A 233 61.52 -33.11 35.91
CA ARG A 233 61.95 -34.31 35.19
C ARG A 233 61.00 -35.50 35.29
N THR A 234 60.90 -36.22 34.19
CA THR A 234 60.44 -37.62 34.12
C THR A 234 61.61 -38.58 34.35
N ASP A 235 61.48 -39.44 35.35
CA ASP A 235 62.04 -40.80 35.45
C ASP A 235 60.85 -41.65 35.96
N GLY A 236 60.44 -42.81 35.48
CA GLY A 236 61.00 -43.82 34.60
C GLY A 236 60.48 -45.17 35.13
N PHE A 237 59.85 -45.97 34.26
CA PHE A 237 59.35 -47.36 34.44
C PHE A 237 58.13 -47.62 35.33
#